data_AF-A0A962VP76-F1
#
_entry.id   AF-A0A962VP76-F1
#
_cell.length_a   1.000
_cell.length_b   1.000
_cell.length_c   1.000
_cell.angle_alpha   90.00
_cell.angle_beta   90.00
_cell.angle_gamma   90.00
#
_symmetry.space_group_name_H-M   'P 1'
#
loop_
_entity.id
_entity.type
_entity.pdbx_description
1 polymer ?
#
loop_
_entity_poly.entity_id
_entity_poly.type
_entity_poly.pdbx_seq_one_letter_code
_entity_poly.pdbx_strand_id
1 'polypeptide(L)'
;GKEQIIGLLVALQRFVKHDHVQQNGIWCDWLEQLRAELALDESAEVRLAIVEQPNGLPCLEVALLQAPAADAALQLILALEQGRPSIRTDPSRVPQGKIMINPSCLQHSDIALIAARLKQLLQQV
;
A
#
# COMPACT_ATOMS: atom_id res chain seq x y z
N GLY A 1 23.79 -16.13 -8.03
CA GLY A 1 22.58 -16.44 -7.24
C GLY A 1 22.64 -15.66 -5.96
N LYS A 2 22.08 -14.46 -5.98
CA LYS A 2 22.01 -13.43 -4.93
C LYS A 2 21.47 -12.18 -5.64
N GLU A 3 20.81 -11.31 -4.91
CA GLU A 3 20.30 -9.99 -5.34
C GLU A 3 18.89 -10.02 -5.93
N GLN A 4 17.92 -10.31 -5.05
CA GLN A 4 16.55 -9.87 -5.26
C GLN A 4 16.49 -8.33 -5.21
N ILE A 5 15.65 -7.79 -6.08
CA ILE A 5 15.52 -6.40 -6.48
C ILE A 5 15.03 -5.54 -5.30
N ILE A 6 15.98 -4.99 -4.52
CA ILE A 6 15.76 -3.79 -3.71
C ILE A 6 15.90 -2.60 -4.68
N GLY A 7 14.90 -2.39 -5.53
CA GLY A 7 15.09 -1.58 -6.74
C GLY A 7 13.85 -0.80 -7.12
N LEU A 8 13.50 0.22 -6.32
CA LEU A 8 12.97 1.49 -6.86
C LEU A 8 12.87 2.63 -5.83
N LEU A 9 12.84 2.36 -4.52
CA LEU A 9 12.52 3.39 -3.52
C LEU A 9 13.70 4.16 -2.95
N VAL A 10 14.92 3.65 -3.07
CA VAL A 10 16.11 4.39 -2.61
C VAL A 10 16.41 5.61 -3.50
N ALA A 11 15.82 5.70 -4.69
CA ALA A 11 16.19 6.71 -5.70
C ALA A 11 15.54 8.09 -5.54
N LEU A 12 14.54 8.28 -4.67
CA LEU A 12 13.79 9.55 -4.58
C LEU A 12 14.05 10.37 -3.30
N GLN A 13 15.05 10.01 -2.49
CA GLN A 13 15.37 10.74 -1.25
C GLN A 13 16.09 12.10 -1.45
N ARG A 14 15.99 12.77 -2.61
CA ARG A 14 16.87 13.94 -2.89
C ARG A 14 16.27 15.31 -3.11
N PHE A 15 14.97 15.55 -3.08
CA PHE A 15 14.50 16.94 -3.10
C PHE A 15 13.16 17.10 -2.38
N VAL A 16 13.14 17.86 -1.27
CA VAL A 16 12.12 18.87 -0.87
C VAL A 16 12.17 19.13 0.66
N LYS A 17 12.65 20.32 1.06
CA LYS A 17 12.48 21.04 2.35
C LYS A 17 12.40 20.22 3.67
N HIS A 18 13.40 20.41 4.53
CA HIS A 18 13.72 19.69 5.79
C HIS A 18 12.56 19.06 6.62
N ASP A 19 11.41 19.70 6.82
CA ASP A 19 10.29 19.11 7.58
C ASP A 19 9.49 18.05 6.80
N HIS A 20 9.29 18.26 5.50
CA HIS A 20 8.55 17.31 4.67
C HIS A 20 9.39 16.07 4.37
N VAL A 21 10.73 16.19 4.30
CA VAL A 21 11.64 15.04 4.13
C VAL A 21 11.53 14.07 5.30
N GLN A 22 11.53 14.57 6.54
CA GLN A 22 11.47 13.69 7.72
C GLN A 22 10.13 12.95 7.80
N GLN A 23 9.02 13.65 7.54
CA GLN A 23 7.71 13.01 7.56
C GLN A 23 7.50 12.05 6.39
N ASN A 24 7.95 12.39 5.19
CA ASN A 24 7.94 11.47 4.06
C ASN A 24 8.84 10.25 4.29
N GLY A 25 9.99 10.42 4.96
CA GLY A 25 10.86 9.32 5.36
C GLY A 25 10.14 8.33 6.28
N ILE A 26 9.53 8.84 7.36
CA ILE A 26 8.74 8.03 8.30
C ILE A 26 7.58 7.32 7.58
N TRP A 27 6.88 7.99 6.68
CA TRP A 27 5.80 7.39 5.92
C TRP A 27 6.28 6.33 4.94
N CYS A 28 7.40 6.55 4.26
CA CYS A 28 8.02 5.51 3.44
C CYS A 28 8.39 4.30 4.30
N ASP A 29 9.01 4.49 5.46
CA ASP A 29 9.35 3.40 6.37
C ASP A 29 8.10 2.60 6.81
N TRP A 30 7.00 3.30 7.12
CA TRP A 30 5.74 2.64 7.47
C TRP A 30 5.12 1.86 6.32
N LEU A 31 5.16 2.40 5.10
CA LEU A 31 4.64 1.72 3.91
C LEU A 31 5.53 0.53 3.52
N GLU A 32 6.84 0.63 3.71
CA GLU A 32 7.78 -0.47 3.51
C GLU A 32 7.54 -1.58 4.53
N GLN A 33 7.36 -1.23 5.81
CA GLN A 33 7.00 -2.18 6.85
C GLN A 33 5.67 -2.86 6.53
N LEU A 34 4.63 -2.09 6.15
CA LEU A 34 3.34 -2.64 5.74
C LEU A 34 3.49 -3.60 4.55
N ARG A 35 4.25 -3.23 3.52
CA ARG A 35 4.52 -4.10 2.35
C ARG A 35 5.23 -5.39 2.75
N ALA A 36 6.24 -5.29 3.63
CA ALA A 36 6.99 -6.44 4.12
C ALA A 36 6.11 -7.41 4.93
N GLU A 37 5.25 -6.89 5.81
CA GLU A 37 4.31 -7.68 6.63
C GLU A 37 3.25 -8.42 5.79
N LEU A 38 2.81 -7.81 4.69
CA LEU A 38 1.91 -8.48 3.74
C LEU A 38 2.59 -9.73 3.16
N ALA A 39 3.88 -9.63 2.84
CA ALA A 39 4.69 -10.71 2.25
C ALA A 39 4.04 -11.31 0.98
N LEU A 40 3.51 -10.44 0.11
CA LEU A 40 2.80 -10.81 -1.12
C LEU A 40 3.59 -10.51 -2.40
N ASP A 41 4.88 -10.18 -2.30
CA ASP A 41 5.71 -9.81 -3.47
C ASP A 41 5.85 -10.95 -4.49
N GLU A 42 5.72 -12.20 -4.04
CA GLU A 42 5.76 -13.41 -4.89
C GLU A 42 4.35 -13.91 -5.26
N SER A 43 3.29 -13.18 -4.89
CA SER A 43 1.92 -13.54 -5.25
C SER A 43 1.69 -13.37 -6.76
N ALA A 44 1.05 -14.36 -7.39
CA ALA A 44 0.62 -14.27 -8.78
C ALA A 44 -0.62 -13.37 -8.96
N GLU A 45 -1.29 -13.02 -7.87
CA GLU A 45 -2.64 -12.45 -7.87
C GLU A 45 -2.64 -10.98 -7.45
N VAL A 46 -1.59 -10.55 -6.75
CA VAL A 46 -1.48 -9.20 -6.17
C VAL A 46 -0.09 -8.65 -6.44
N ARG A 47 -0.02 -7.38 -6.83
CA ARG A 47 1.24 -6.63 -6.94
C ARG A 47 1.22 -5.44 -5.99
N LEU A 48 2.29 -5.30 -5.22
CA LEU A 48 2.47 -4.19 -4.28
C LEU A 48 3.55 -3.24 -4.82
N ALA A 49 3.29 -1.93 -4.77
CA ALA A 49 4.27 -0.91 -5.13
C ALA A 49 4.08 0.34 -4.27
N ILE A 50 5.15 0.95 -3.78
CA ILE A 50 5.07 2.29 -3.19
C ILE A 50 5.26 3.30 -4.31
N VAL A 51 4.30 4.19 -4.47
CA VAL A 51 4.26 5.19 -5.54
C VAL A 51 4.07 6.58 -4.93
N GLU A 52 4.70 7.58 -5.54
CA GLU A 52 4.49 8.97 -5.17
C GLU A 52 3.27 9.53 -5.90
N GLN A 53 2.34 10.12 -5.16
CA GLN A 53 1.20 10.83 -5.73
C GLN A 53 1.63 12.20 -6.28
N PRO A 54 0.86 12.85 -7.17
CA PRO A 54 1.22 14.16 -7.75
C PRO A 54 1.48 15.28 -6.74
N ASN A 55 1.00 15.13 -5.51
CA ASN A 55 1.22 16.05 -4.39
C ASN A 55 2.51 15.75 -3.60
N GLY A 56 3.34 14.79 -4.03
CA GLY A 56 4.58 14.38 -3.36
C GLY A 56 4.39 13.43 -2.17
N LEU A 57 3.18 12.88 -1.99
CA LEU A 57 2.85 11.99 -0.88
C LEU A 57 3.07 10.51 -1.29
N PRO A 58 3.88 9.73 -0.57
CA PRO A 58 4.05 8.31 -0.86
C PRO A 58 2.79 7.53 -0.45
N CYS A 59 2.37 6.58 -1.29
CA CYS A 59 1.24 5.68 -1.03
C CYS A 59 1.61 4.25 -1.41
N LEU A 60 1.02 3.26 -0.74
CA LEU A 60 1.10 1.86 -1.17
C LEU A 60 -0.03 1.59 -2.17
N GLU A 61 0.35 1.33 -3.42
CA GLU A 61 -0.52 0.80 -4.47
C GLU A 61 -0.63 -0.72 -4.33
N VAL A 62 -1.86 -1.22 -4.25
CA VAL A 62 -2.20 -2.64 -4.29
C VAL A 62 -2.94 -2.88 -5.60
N ALA A 63 -2.32 -3.60 -6.53
CA ALA A 63 -2.91 -3.95 -7.82
C ALA A 63 -3.34 -5.41 -7.83
N LEU A 64 -4.61 -5.66 -8.09
CA LEU A 64 -5.18 -7.00 -8.26
C LEU A 64 -5.01 -7.44 -9.71
N LEU A 65 -4.39 -8.60 -9.91
CA LEU A 65 -4.02 -9.12 -11.23
C LEU A 65 -5.08 -10.09 -11.78
N GLN A 66 -5.97 -10.58 -10.94
CA GLN A 66 -7.06 -11.48 -11.32
C GLN A 66 -8.30 -10.71 -11.79
N ALA A 67 -8.98 -11.23 -12.82
CA ALA A 67 -10.24 -10.65 -13.31
C ALA A 67 -11.46 -11.30 -12.61
N PRO A 68 -12.53 -10.53 -12.28
CA PRO A 68 -12.71 -9.10 -12.54
C PRO A 68 -12.06 -8.20 -11.48
N ALA A 69 -10.92 -7.57 -11.84
CA ALA A 69 -10.07 -6.85 -10.89
C ALA A 69 -10.75 -5.63 -10.27
N ALA A 70 -11.64 -4.96 -11.01
CA ALA A 70 -12.36 -3.78 -10.52
C ALA A 70 -13.39 -4.14 -9.44
N ASP A 71 -14.14 -5.23 -9.61
CA ASP A 71 -15.09 -5.69 -8.61
C ASP A 71 -14.37 -6.17 -7.36
N ALA A 72 -13.28 -6.91 -7.54
CA ALA A 72 -12.40 -7.35 -6.47
C ALA A 72 -11.83 -6.15 -5.68
N ALA A 73 -11.37 -5.10 -6.37
CA ALA A 73 -10.87 -3.90 -5.73
C ALA A 73 -11.98 -3.18 -4.95
N LEU A 74 -13.19 -3.09 -5.51
CA LEU A 74 -14.34 -2.49 -4.83
C LEU A 74 -14.71 -3.27 -3.56
N GLN A 75 -14.78 -4.61 -3.64
CA GLN A 75 -15.07 -5.46 -2.48
C GLN A 75 -14.02 -5.30 -1.38
N LEU A 76 -12.74 -5.22 -1.77
CA LEU A 76 -11.65 -5.01 -0.84
C LEU A 76 -11.76 -3.64 -0.14
N ILE A 77 -12.06 -2.56 -0.85
CA ILE A 77 -12.31 -1.24 -0.23
C ILE A 77 -13.48 -1.32 0.76
N LEU A 78 -14.60 -1.91 0.37
CA LEU A 78 -15.76 -2.04 1.24
C LEU A 78 -15.44 -2.85 2.51
N ALA A 79 -14.67 -3.94 2.38
CA ALA A 79 -14.27 -4.77 3.50
C ALA A 79 -13.25 -4.10 4.44
N LEU A 80 -12.42 -3.19 3.92
CA LEU A 80 -11.52 -2.33 4.69
C LEU A 80 -12.30 -1.25 5.45
N GLU A 81 -13.27 -0.60 4.80
CA GLU A 81 -14.08 0.46 5.41
C GLU A 81 -15.03 -0.08 6.49
N GLN A 82 -15.63 -1.26 6.27
CA GLN A 82 -16.53 -1.92 7.23
C GLN A 82 -15.77 -2.67 8.34
N GLY A 83 -14.46 -2.82 8.20
CA GLY A 83 -13.60 -3.52 9.15
C GLY A 83 -13.35 -2.76 10.45
N ARG A 84 -12.62 -3.41 11.37
CA ARG A 84 -12.03 -2.80 12.57
C ARG A 84 -10.53 -3.13 12.61
N PRO A 85 -9.63 -2.16 12.44
CA PRO A 85 -9.89 -0.73 12.22
C PRO A 85 -10.56 -0.48 10.86
N SER A 86 -11.35 0.59 10.78
CA SER A 86 -11.91 1.08 9.51
C SER A 86 -10.81 1.84 8.77
N ILE A 87 -10.46 1.37 7.58
CA ILE A 87 -9.42 1.98 6.75
C ILE A 87 -10.09 2.55 5.52
N ARG A 88 -10.07 3.88 5.39
CA ARG A 88 -10.57 4.55 4.20
C ARG A 88 -9.47 4.63 3.16
N THR A 89 -9.82 4.28 1.93
CA THR A 89 -8.92 4.31 0.78
C THR A 89 -9.53 5.13 -0.34
N ASP A 90 -8.69 5.68 -1.20
CA ASP A 90 -9.16 6.42 -2.37
C ASP A 90 -9.68 5.45 -3.46
N PRO A 91 -10.95 5.55 -3.90
CA PRO A 91 -11.52 4.63 -4.87
C PRO A 91 -11.24 5.01 -6.34
N SER A 92 -10.49 6.08 -6.63
CA SER A 92 -10.27 6.58 -8.01
C SER A 92 -9.59 5.56 -8.93
N ARG A 93 -8.88 4.58 -8.34
CA ARG A 93 -8.13 3.54 -9.04
C ARG A 93 -8.87 2.19 -9.12
N VAL A 94 -10.06 2.07 -8.52
CA VAL A 94 -10.88 0.85 -8.54
C VAL A 94 -11.17 0.37 -9.96
N PRO A 95 -11.53 1.23 -10.95
CA PRO A 95 -11.77 0.76 -12.32
C PRO A 95 -10.54 0.11 -12.97
N GLN A 96 -9.33 0.34 -12.45
CA GLN A 96 -8.09 -0.27 -12.91
C GLN A 96 -7.69 -1.51 -12.08
N GLY A 97 -8.54 -1.97 -11.16
CA GLY A 97 -8.24 -3.07 -10.25
C GLY A 97 -7.20 -2.71 -9.18
N LYS A 98 -7.13 -1.44 -8.81
CA LYS A 98 -6.09 -0.90 -7.93
C LYS A 98 -6.68 -0.17 -6.74
N ILE A 99 -5.97 -0.24 -5.61
CA ILE A 99 -6.30 0.48 -4.38
C ILE A 99 -5.07 1.22 -3.89
N MET A 100 -5.28 2.43 -3.37
CA MET A 100 -4.23 3.27 -2.82
C MET A 100 -4.39 3.39 -1.31
N ILE A 101 -3.35 3.01 -0.57
CA ILE A 101 -3.29 3.17 0.88
C ILE A 101 -2.41 4.37 1.20
N ASN A 102 -3.00 5.37 1.84
CA ASN A 102 -2.32 6.58 2.25
C ASN A 102 -1.75 6.41 3.68
N PRO A 103 -0.46 6.69 3.90
CA PRO A 103 0.19 6.56 5.20
C PRO A 103 -0.38 7.51 6.26
N SER A 104 -1.01 8.63 5.87
CA SER A 104 -1.70 9.52 6.82
C SER A 104 -2.90 8.89 7.51
N CYS A 105 -3.45 7.80 6.95
CA CYS A 105 -4.50 7.00 7.58
C CYS A 105 -3.93 5.90 8.49
N LEU A 106 -2.60 5.77 8.57
CA LEU A 106 -1.92 4.80 9.41
C LEU A 106 -1.44 5.46 10.70
N GLN A 107 -1.53 4.71 11.80
CA GLN A 107 -0.79 5.00 13.02
C GLN A 107 0.27 3.91 13.19
N HIS A 108 1.47 4.26 13.65
CA HIS A 108 2.56 3.28 13.80
C HIS A 108 2.16 2.07 14.65
N SER A 109 1.37 2.28 15.71
CA SER A 109 0.83 1.20 16.56
C SER A 109 -0.07 0.22 15.82
N ASP A 110 -0.66 0.65 14.71
CA ASP A 110 -1.71 -0.08 13.99
C ASP A 110 -1.18 -0.73 12.72
N ILE A 111 0.07 -0.47 12.31
CA ILE A 111 0.65 -1.02 11.06
C ILE A 111 0.52 -2.54 11.01
N ALA A 112 0.91 -3.24 12.07
CA ALA A 112 0.81 -4.70 12.13
C ALA A 112 -0.64 -5.19 12.06
N LEU A 113 -1.57 -4.48 12.71
CA LEU A 113 -3.00 -4.81 12.70
C LEU A 113 -3.61 -4.60 11.30
N ILE A 114 -3.26 -3.49 10.65
CA ILE A 114 -3.68 -3.14 9.29
C ILE A 114 -3.10 -4.13 8.28
N ALA A 115 -1.82 -4.50 8.42
CA ALA A 115 -1.18 -5.50 7.59
C ALA A 115 -1.86 -6.87 7.70
N ALA A 116 -2.12 -7.33 8.93
CA ALA A 116 -2.80 -8.59 9.17
C ALA A 116 -4.21 -8.60 8.56
N ARG A 117 -4.96 -7.50 8.72
CA ARG A 117 -6.31 -7.37 8.14
C ARG A 117 -6.27 -7.36 6.62
N LEU A 118 -5.39 -6.57 6.01
CA LEU A 118 -5.26 -6.47 4.56
C LEU A 118 -4.82 -7.82 3.96
N LYS A 119 -3.88 -8.52 4.61
CA LYS A 119 -3.48 -9.88 4.22
C LYS A 119 -4.65 -10.86 4.25
N GLN A 120 -5.44 -10.84 5.32
CA GLN A 120 -6.62 -11.70 5.44
C GLN A 120 -7.66 -11.43 4.36
N LEU A 121 -7.86 -10.16 3.97
CA LEU A 121 -8.79 -9.79 2.91
C LEU A 121 -8.25 -10.15 1.52
N LEU A 122 -6.95 -9.93 1.27
CA LEU A 122 -6.31 -10.27 -0.01
C LEU A 122 -6.25 -11.79 -0.27
N GLN A 123 -6.33 -12.61 0.77
CA GLN A 123 -6.47 -14.07 0.63
C GLN A 123 -7.90 -14.53 0.30
N GLN A 124 -8.88 -13.63 0.38
CA GLN A 124 -10.30 -13.92 0.12
C GLN A 124 -10.77 -13.40 -1.24
N VAL A 125 -9.90 -12.65 -1.92
CA VAL A 125 -10.09 -12.12 -3.27
C VAL A 125 -9.54 -13.13 -4.27
#